data_AF-A0AAD9NMV4-F1
#
_entry.id   AF-A0AAD9NMV4-F1
#
_cell.length_a   1.000
_cell.length_b   1.000
_cell.length_c   1.000
_cell.angle_alpha   90.00
_cell.angle_beta   90.00
_cell.angle_gamma   90.00
#
_symmetry.space_group_name_H-M   'P 1'
#
loop_
_entity.id
_entity.type
_entity.pdbx_description
1 polymer ?
#
loop_
_entity_poly.entity_id
_entity_poly.type
_entity_poly.pdbx_seq_one_letter_code
_entity_poly.pdbx_strand_id
1 'polypeptide(L)'
;MLGQDIRELYIDLLTRKEAPVKMRCQVLRNMLMYLMEEEARMIKADQEWKKLQNKEDLKEMGDIQSGMASTIIQVYIKQILESFFHHHSQVRMIALSVITLILRQGLVHPVQIVPYLISLVVL
;
A
#
# COMPACT_ATOMS: atom_id res chain seq x y z
N MET A 1 7.75 -19.18 5.88
CA MET A 1 6.73 -19.56 6.89
C MET A 1 6.05 -18.31 7.43
N LEU A 2 6.67 -17.46 8.26
CA LEU A 2 6.04 -16.23 8.81
C LEU A 2 5.35 -15.29 7.79
N GLY A 3 5.90 -15.10 6.59
CA GLY A 3 5.33 -14.22 5.58
C GLY A 3 4.02 -14.72 4.95
N GLN A 4 3.82 -16.05 4.87
CA GLN A 4 2.56 -16.64 4.39
C GLN A 4 1.48 -16.53 5.47
N ASP A 5 1.82 -16.81 6.72
CA ASP A 5 0.89 -16.77 7.85
C ASP A 5 0.32 -15.36 8.07
N ILE A 6 1.18 -14.32 7.98
CA ILE A 6 0.75 -12.92 8.09
C ILE A 6 -0.16 -12.53 6.94
N ARG A 7 0.15 -13.00 5.72
CA ARG A 7 -0.66 -12.72 4.54
C ARG A 7 -2.07 -13.30 4.67
N GLU A 8 -2.15 -14.56 5.05
CA GLU A 8 -3.42 -15.25 5.26
C GLU A 8 -4.23 -14.56 6.36
N LEU A 9 -3.59 -14.20 7.47
CA LEU A 9 -4.22 -13.45 8.55
C LEU A 9 -4.80 -12.11 8.08
N TYR A 10 -4.03 -11.32 7.32
CA TYR A 10 -4.50 -10.02 6.83
C TYR A 10 -5.65 -10.17 5.83
N ILE A 11 -5.59 -11.16 4.94
CA ILE A 11 -6.68 -11.46 4.01
C ILE A 11 -7.93 -11.90 4.78
N ASP A 12 -7.80 -12.78 5.77
CA ASP A 12 -8.92 -13.24 6.60
C ASP A 12 -9.57 -12.06 7.36
N LEU A 13 -8.76 -11.20 7.98
CA LEU A 13 -9.27 -10.02 8.70
C LEU A 13 -10.00 -9.04 7.79
N LEU A 14 -9.52 -8.81 6.56
CA LEU A 14 -10.16 -7.89 5.60
C LEU A 14 -11.44 -8.47 4.99
N THR A 15 -11.52 -9.79 4.81
CA THR A 15 -12.62 -10.44 4.06
C THR A 15 -13.69 -11.10 4.94
N ARG A 16 -13.33 -11.67 6.09
CA ARG A 16 -14.26 -12.41 6.94
C ARG A 16 -15.30 -11.48 7.53
N LYS A 17 -16.59 -11.67 7.24
CA LYS A 17 -17.72 -10.82 7.66
C LYS A 17 -17.68 -10.42 9.14
N GLU A 18 -17.42 -11.39 10.02
CA GLU A 18 -17.41 -11.26 11.48
C GLU A 18 -16.12 -10.62 12.05
N ALA A 19 -15.14 -10.30 11.21
CA ALA A 19 -13.89 -9.71 11.68
C ALA A 19 -14.15 -8.36 12.38
N PRO A 20 -13.56 -8.11 13.57
CA PRO A 20 -13.76 -6.86 14.28
C PRO A 20 -13.34 -5.66 13.43
N VAL A 21 -14.18 -4.62 13.39
CA VAL A 21 -13.90 -3.37 12.68
C VAL A 21 -12.53 -2.78 13.07
N LYS A 22 -12.19 -2.83 14.36
CA LYS A 22 -10.89 -2.35 14.86
C LYS A 22 -9.71 -3.08 14.21
N MET A 23 -9.81 -4.39 14.00
CA MET A 23 -8.75 -5.19 13.40
C MET A 23 -8.61 -4.90 11.90
N ARG A 24 -9.73 -4.75 11.17
CA ARG A 24 -9.71 -4.28 9.76
C ARG A 24 -9.01 -2.93 9.63
N CYS A 25 -9.41 -1.97 10.47
CA CYS A 25 -8.80 -0.65 10.52
C CYS A 25 -7.29 -0.75 10.82
N GLN A 26 -6.87 -1.65 11.70
CA GLN A 26 -5.45 -1.84 12.03
C GLN A 26 -4.67 -2.38 10.84
N VAL A 27 -5.19 -3.39 10.13
CA VAL A 27 -4.54 -3.95 8.94
C VAL A 27 -4.33 -2.87 7.88
N LEU A 28 -5.37 -2.08 7.58
CA LEU A 28 -5.29 -0.99 6.61
C LEU A 28 -4.31 0.11 7.04
N ARG A 29 -4.26 0.45 8.34
CA ARG A 29 -3.27 1.40 8.87
C ARG A 29 -1.85 0.87 8.79
N ASN A 30 -1.63 -0.43 9.06
CA ASN A 30 -0.31 -1.04 8.93
C ASN A 30 0.19 -0.94 7.49
N MET A 31 -0.68 -1.18 6.50
CA MET A 31 -0.36 -0.99 5.08
C MET A 31 -0.02 0.48 4.77
N LEU A 32 -0.82 1.42 5.28
CA LEU A 32 -0.57 2.85 5.08
C LEU A 32 0.79 3.29 5.64
N MET A 33 1.08 2.93 6.89
CA MET A 33 2.34 3.28 7.55
C MET A 33 3.54 2.67 6.83
N TYR A 34 3.46 1.40 6.46
CA TYR A 34 4.51 0.72 5.70
C TYR A 34 4.84 1.46 4.38
N LEU A 35 3.81 1.80 3.59
CA LEU A 35 4.02 2.50 2.32
C LEU A 35 4.64 3.90 2.51
N MET A 36 4.26 4.62 3.56
CA MET A 36 4.83 5.93 3.87
C MET A 36 6.28 5.83 4.33
N GLU A 37 6.60 4.84 5.16
CA GLU A 37 7.97 4.60 5.64
C GLU A 37 8.91 4.21 4.50
N GLU A 38 8.45 3.35 3.58
CA GLU A 38 9.25 2.96 2.40
C GLU A 38 9.50 4.15 1.47
N GLU A 39 8.49 4.98 1.20
CA GLU A 39 8.67 6.22 0.43
C GLU A 39 9.68 7.17 1.10
N ALA A 40 9.58 7.35 2.42
CA ALA A 40 10.51 8.17 3.18
C ALA A 40 11.95 7.62 3.15
N ARG A 41 12.11 6.28 3.22
CA ARG A 41 13.41 5.61 3.11
C ARG A 41 14.02 5.82 1.74
N MET A 42 13.23 5.68 0.67
CA MET A 42 13.68 5.89 -0.70
C MET A 42 14.14 7.33 -0.94
N ILE A 43 13.39 8.31 -0.43
CA ILE A 43 13.76 9.74 -0.53
C ILE A 43 15.08 10.02 0.21
N LYS A 44 15.29 9.45 1.41
CA LYS A 44 16.54 9.62 2.16
C LYS A 44 17.73 9.00 1.42
N ALA A 45 17.56 7.80 0.88
CA ALA A 45 18.60 7.12 0.11
C ALA A 45 18.99 7.93 -1.14
N ASP A 46 18.03 8.50 -1.88
CA ASP A 46 18.30 9.37 -3.03
C ASP A 46 19.05 10.66 -2.62
N GLN A 47 18.69 11.27 -1.49
CA GLN A 47 19.39 12.44 -0.97
C GLN A 47 20.84 12.13 -0.55
N GLU A 48 21.08 10.96 0.07
CA GLU A 48 22.42 10.50 0.42
C GLU A 48 23.24 10.21 -0.82
N TRP A 49 22.67 9.46 -1.78
CA TRP A 49 23.31 9.17 -3.06
C TRP A 49 23.73 10.45 -3.80
N LYS A 50 22.85 11.47 -3.83
CA LYS A 50 23.17 12.78 -4.42
C LYS A 50 24.32 13.53 -3.75
N LYS A 51 24.63 13.25 -2.47
CA LYS A 51 25.77 13.83 -1.76
C LYS A 51 27.07 13.07 -2.06
N LEU A 52 26.98 11.75 -2.24
CA LEU A 52 28.13 10.89 -2.55
C LEU A 52 28.53 10.93 -4.04
N GLN A 53 27.58 11.17 -4.96
CA GLN A 53 27.85 11.17 -6.41
C GLN A 53 28.92 12.17 -6.88
N ASN A 54 29.14 13.26 -6.12
CA ASN A 54 30.17 14.24 -6.46
C ASN A 54 31.59 13.82 -6.03
N LYS A 55 31.75 12.67 -5.36
CA LYS A 55 33.03 12.19 -4.83
C LYS A 55 33.53 10.87 -5.42
N GLU A 56 32.69 10.10 -6.11
CA GLU A 56 33.06 8.79 -6.65
C GLU A 56 32.56 8.60 -8.08
N ASP A 57 33.40 7.98 -8.92
CA ASP A 57 33.13 7.65 -10.32
C ASP A 57 32.14 6.46 -10.35
N LEU A 58 30.83 6.75 -10.30
CA LEU A 58 29.78 5.77 -10.01
C LEU A 58 29.29 5.03 -11.26
N LYS A 59 29.88 3.85 -11.49
CA LYS A 59 29.40 2.83 -12.45
C LYS A 59 28.49 1.76 -11.83
N GLU A 60 28.07 1.89 -10.58
CA GLU A 60 27.10 0.99 -9.97
C GLU A 60 25.77 1.71 -9.76
N MET A 61 24.85 1.45 -10.68
CA MET A 61 23.47 1.90 -10.62
C MET A 61 22.80 1.21 -9.43
N GLY A 62 22.35 2.01 -8.45
CA GLY A 62 21.67 1.55 -7.25
C GLY A 62 20.31 0.94 -7.56
N ASP A 63 20.30 -0.35 -7.88
CA ASP A 63 19.07 -1.13 -8.03
C ASP A 63 18.59 -1.57 -6.63
N ILE A 64 18.27 -0.59 -5.77
CA ILE A 64 17.92 -0.83 -4.38
C ILE A 64 16.39 -0.81 -4.23
N GLN A 65 15.83 -2.03 -4.11
CA GLN A 65 14.61 -2.40 -3.37
C GLN A 65 13.23 -1.84 -3.79
N SER A 66 13.12 -1.00 -4.82
CA SER A 66 11.85 -0.40 -5.28
C SER A 66 10.67 -1.40 -5.51
N GLY A 67 10.96 -2.66 -5.84
CA GLY A 67 9.93 -3.64 -6.24
C GLY A 67 9.05 -4.23 -5.12
N MET A 68 9.51 -4.26 -3.86
CA MET A 68 8.80 -5.04 -2.82
C MET A 68 7.47 -4.42 -2.40
N ALA A 69 7.40 -3.08 -2.27
CA ALA A 69 6.16 -2.39 -1.94
C ALA A 69 5.08 -2.61 -3.02
N SER A 70 5.48 -2.59 -4.30
CA SER A 70 4.56 -2.89 -5.41
C SER A 70 4.02 -4.31 -5.33
N THR A 71 4.87 -5.32 -5.10
CA THR A 71 4.44 -6.72 -4.96
C THR A 71 3.46 -6.90 -3.81
N ILE A 72 3.72 -6.28 -2.65
CA ILE A 72 2.81 -6.34 -1.49
C ILE A 72 1.45 -5.75 -1.86
N ILE A 73 1.40 -4.58 -2.48
CA ILE A 73 0.13 -3.95 -2.85
C ILE A 73 -0.65 -4.78 -3.88
N GLN A 74 0.01 -5.35 -4.87
CA GLN A 74 -0.66 -6.23 -5.84
C GLN A 74 -1.32 -7.43 -5.17
N VAL A 75 -0.78 -7.94 -4.06
CA VAL A 75 -1.38 -9.05 -3.29
C VAL A 75 -2.68 -8.65 -2.58
N TYR A 76 -2.77 -7.42 -2.06
CA TYR A 76 -3.90 -6.98 -1.21
C TYR A 76 -4.88 -6.02 -1.89
N ILE A 77 -4.58 -5.53 -3.09
CA ILE A 77 -5.36 -4.45 -3.74
C ILE A 77 -6.84 -4.79 -3.85
N LYS A 78 -7.18 -6.05 -4.16
CA LYS A 78 -8.57 -6.51 -4.25
C LYS A 78 -9.28 -6.35 -2.90
N GLN A 79 -8.69 -6.82 -1.82
CA GLN A 79 -9.27 -6.76 -0.47
C GLN A 79 -9.34 -5.32 0.06
N ILE A 80 -8.38 -4.47 -0.31
CA ILE A 80 -8.39 -3.03 0.02
C ILE A 80 -9.56 -2.34 -0.69
N LEU A 81 -9.75 -2.62 -1.99
CA LEU A 81 -10.87 -2.09 -2.78
C LEU A 81 -12.22 -2.60 -2.28
N GLU A 82 -12.33 -3.86 -1.88
CA GLU A 82 -13.55 -4.40 -1.26
C GLU A 82 -13.85 -3.74 0.10
N SER A 83 -12.81 -3.45 0.90
CA SER A 83 -12.94 -2.72 2.16
C SER A 83 -13.50 -1.30 1.99
N PHE A 84 -13.42 -0.75 0.77
CA PHE A 84 -13.98 0.54 0.43
C PHE A 84 -15.53 0.56 0.45
N PHE A 85 -16.19 -0.60 0.26
CA PHE A 85 -17.66 -0.72 0.34
C PHE A 85 -18.16 -1.16 1.71
N HIS A 86 -17.29 -1.19 2.71
CA HIS A 86 -17.65 -1.66 4.04
C HIS A 86 -18.70 -0.77 4.71
N HIS A 87 -19.68 -1.36 5.43
CA HIS A 87 -20.78 -0.62 6.07
C HIS A 87 -20.33 0.46 7.07
N HIS A 88 -19.21 0.23 7.76
CA HIS A 88 -18.63 1.15 8.73
C HIS A 88 -17.75 2.22 8.06
N SER A 89 -18.09 3.50 8.26
CA SER A 89 -17.41 4.66 7.63
C SER A 89 -15.90 4.71 7.93
N GLN A 90 -15.50 4.38 9.15
CA GLN A 90 -14.08 4.38 9.53
C GLN A 90 -13.23 3.44 8.66
N VAL A 91 -13.75 2.26 8.29
CA VAL A 91 -13.02 1.32 7.42
C VAL A 91 -12.88 1.93 6.03
N ARG A 92 -13.96 2.51 5.50
CA ARG A 92 -13.97 3.16 4.17
C ARG A 92 -12.96 4.31 4.09
N MET A 93 -12.92 5.17 5.11
CA MET A 93 -12.00 6.32 5.15
C MET A 93 -10.53 5.90 5.16
N ILE A 94 -10.19 4.84 5.90
CA ILE A 94 -8.81 4.34 5.94
C ILE A 94 -8.47 3.64 4.63
N ALA A 95 -9.38 2.82 4.08
CA ALA A 95 -9.20 2.19 2.78
C ALA A 95 -8.99 3.23 1.66
N LEU A 96 -9.77 4.31 1.67
CA LEU A 96 -9.58 5.44 0.75
C LEU A 96 -8.18 6.04 0.87
N SER A 97 -7.73 6.28 2.12
CA SER A 97 -6.41 6.85 2.38
C SER A 97 -5.30 5.95 1.80
N VAL A 98 -5.45 4.63 1.92
CA VAL A 98 -4.52 3.66 1.33
C VAL A 98 -4.57 3.70 -0.20
N ILE A 99 -5.77 3.71 -0.80
CA ILE A 99 -5.94 3.78 -2.27
C ILE A 99 -5.34 5.07 -2.84
N THR A 100 -5.60 6.21 -2.21
CA THR A 100 -5.03 7.51 -2.61
C THR A 100 -3.51 7.47 -2.54
N LEU A 101 -2.92 6.85 -1.51
CA LEU A 101 -1.47 6.70 -1.40
C LEU A 101 -0.89 5.82 -2.51
N ILE A 102 -1.53 4.68 -2.79
CA ILE A 102 -1.13 3.76 -3.86
C ILE A 102 -1.13 4.46 -5.23
N LEU A 103 -2.17 5.24 -5.51
CA LEU A 103 -2.28 6.03 -6.74
C LEU A 103 -1.21 7.12 -6.81
N ARG A 104 -0.97 7.84 -5.70
CA ARG A 104 0.05 8.90 -5.61
C ARG A 104 1.45 8.35 -5.88
N GLN A 105 1.76 7.17 -5.35
CA GLN A 105 3.06 6.51 -5.51
C GLN A 105 3.21 5.75 -6.84
N GLY A 106 2.13 5.64 -7.64
CA GLY A 106 2.17 4.93 -8.93
C GLY A 106 2.33 3.41 -8.80
N LEU A 107 1.99 2.82 -7.66
CA LEU A 107 2.22 1.38 -7.40
C LEU A 107 1.26 0.45 -8.15
N VAL A 108 0.11 0.98 -8.59
CA VAL A 108 -0.93 0.26 -9.33
C VAL A 108 -1.43 1.13 -10.48
N HIS A 109 -1.67 0.52 -11.64
CA HIS A 109 -2.20 1.24 -12.79
C HIS A 109 -3.64 1.73 -12.50
N PRO A 110 -3.95 3.03 -12.67
CA PRO A 110 -5.23 3.62 -12.29
C PRO A 110 -6.46 2.93 -12.90
N VAL A 111 -6.34 2.36 -14.10
CA VAL A 111 -7.43 1.63 -14.78
C VAL A 111 -8.04 0.50 -13.94
N GLN A 112 -7.26 -0.10 -13.03
CA GLN A 112 -7.74 -1.17 -12.14
C GLN A 112 -8.59 -0.64 -10.97
N ILE A 113 -8.40 0.63 -10.61
CA ILE A 113 -9.04 1.28 -9.46
C ILE A 113 -10.26 2.13 -9.90
N VAL A 114 -10.24 2.67 -11.12
CA VAL A 114 -11.29 3.54 -11.68
C VAL A 114 -12.71 2.94 -11.59
N PRO A 115 -12.97 1.66 -11.92
CA PRO A 115 -14.33 1.09 -11.80
C PRO A 115 -14.88 1.16 -10.37
N TYR A 116 -14.02 0.94 -9.38
CA TYR A 116 -14.38 0.99 -7.96
C TYR A 116 -14.68 2.43 -7.50
N LEU A 117 -13.91 3.41 -7.98
CA LEU A 117 -14.16 4.82 -7.69
C LEU A 117 -15.44 5.34 -8.34
N ILE A 118 -15.74 4.94 -9.58
CA ILE A 118 -16.98 5.33 -10.26
C ILE A 118 -18.20 4.77 -9.54
N SER A 119 -18.14 3.51 -9.11
CA SER A 119 -19.25 2.87 -8.38
C SER A 119 -19.62 3.58 -7.07
N LEU A 120 -18.73 4.40 -6.51
CA LEU A 120 -18.98 5.21 -5.32
C LEU A 120 -19.71 6.51 -5.62
N VAL A 121 -19.40 7.17 -6.75
CA VAL A 121 -20.01 8.48 -7.09
C VAL A 121 -21.48 8.32 -7.50
N VAL A 122 -21.87 7.10 -7.90
CA VAL A 122 -23.20 6.77 -8.43
C VAL A 122 -24.12 6.13 -7.37
N LEU A 123 -23.61 5.79 -6.18
CA LEU A 123 -24.39 5.30 -5.03
C LEU A 123 -24.64 6.40 -4.00
#